data_AF-A0AAW0JTD8-F1
#
_entry.id   AF-A0AAW0JTD8-F1
#
_cell.length_a   1.000
_cell.length_b   1.000
_cell.length_c   1.000
_cell.angle_alpha   90.00
_cell.angle_beta   90.00
_cell.angle_gamma   90.00
#
_symmetry.space_group_name_H-M   'P 1'
#
loop_
_entity.id
_entity.type
_entity.pdbx_description
1 polymer ?
#
loop_
_entity_poly.entity_id
_entity_poly.type
_entity_poly.pdbx_seq_one_letter_code
_entity_poly.pdbx_strand_id
1 'polypeptide(L)'
;MNSAPSTSHHMETRSRAPRRQMCPPGITWLALAYLLSCLLASSKAKVFSRCELAKELHNFGLDGYRGYNLADWVCLAYYTSGFNTAAVDHEADGSTNNGIFQINSRKWCKTLTPSGPNICQLYCTDLLNQDLKDSVICVMKIVQEPEGLGYWPAGTQLEPEPPLVSAHMLTWAWFQVDSKMPITKGDEHLEQSSRGLNKWTINFMRVKAWYTAVEVNE
;
A
#
# COMPACT_ATOMS: atom_id res chain seq x y z
N MET A 1 -93.12 -53.03 -2.98
CA MET A 1 -91.89 -53.65 -2.42
C MET A 1 -90.99 -53.97 -3.59
N ASN A 2 -89.80 -53.36 -3.64
CA ASN A 2 -88.56 -53.92 -4.19
C ASN A 2 -87.46 -52.90 -3.96
N SER A 3 -86.52 -53.29 -3.10
CA SER A 3 -85.39 -52.52 -2.60
C SER A 3 -84.34 -52.34 -3.70
N ALA A 4 -83.80 -51.13 -3.85
CA ALA A 4 -82.63 -50.86 -4.69
C ALA A 4 -81.34 -50.88 -3.84
N PRO A 5 -80.17 -51.30 -4.37
CA PRO A 5 -78.97 -51.50 -3.59
C PRO A 5 -78.12 -50.22 -3.46
N SER A 6 -77.57 -50.03 -2.25
CA SER A 6 -76.56 -49.01 -1.93
C SER A 6 -75.22 -49.38 -2.55
N THR A 7 -74.63 -48.48 -3.33
CA THR A 7 -73.25 -48.61 -3.85
C THR A 7 -72.34 -47.63 -3.11
N SER A 8 -71.40 -48.22 -2.36
CA SER A 8 -70.31 -47.53 -1.65
C SER A 8 -69.27 -47.04 -2.66
N HIS A 9 -69.12 -45.72 -2.81
CA HIS A 9 -68.01 -45.13 -3.56
C HIS A 9 -66.88 -44.77 -2.60
N HIS A 10 -65.80 -45.55 -2.69
CA HIS A 10 -64.52 -45.32 -2.03
C HIS A 10 -63.91 -43.98 -2.53
N MET A 11 -63.61 -43.06 -1.63
CA MET A 11 -62.97 -41.78 -1.94
C MET A 11 -61.45 -41.94 -1.74
N GLU A 12 -60.73 -42.21 -2.82
CA GLU A 12 -59.26 -42.34 -2.80
C GLU A 12 -58.62 -40.93 -2.73
N THR A 13 -57.83 -40.69 -1.70
CA THR A 13 -57.12 -39.41 -1.49
C THR A 13 -55.89 -39.33 -2.39
N ARG A 14 -55.84 -38.36 -3.31
CA ARG A 14 -54.69 -38.15 -4.21
C ARG A 14 -53.58 -37.38 -3.50
N SER A 15 -52.65 -38.10 -2.87
CA SER A 15 -51.41 -37.53 -2.33
C SER A 15 -50.57 -36.93 -3.47
N ARG A 16 -50.26 -35.63 -3.39
CA ARG A 16 -49.41 -34.91 -4.35
C ARG A 16 -47.95 -35.17 -4.00
N ALA A 17 -47.28 -36.02 -4.77
CA ALA A 17 -45.83 -36.23 -4.64
C ALA A 17 -45.06 -34.92 -4.89
N PRO A 18 -43.97 -34.65 -4.15
CA PRO A 18 -43.14 -33.47 -4.40
C PRO A 18 -42.46 -33.63 -5.76
N ARG A 19 -42.64 -32.64 -6.66
CA ARG A 19 -41.86 -32.58 -7.90
C ARG A 19 -40.39 -32.53 -7.51
N ARG A 20 -39.65 -33.59 -7.79
CA ARG A 20 -38.19 -33.52 -7.93
C ARG A 20 -37.92 -32.60 -9.12
N GLN A 21 -37.66 -31.33 -8.86
CA GLN A 21 -37.10 -30.42 -9.86
C GLN A 21 -35.69 -30.91 -10.18
N MET A 22 -35.58 -31.65 -11.28
CA MET A 22 -34.31 -31.97 -11.90
C MET A 22 -33.72 -30.64 -12.38
N CYS A 23 -32.68 -30.14 -11.72
CA CYS A 23 -31.94 -28.98 -12.23
C CYS A 23 -31.45 -29.33 -13.64
N PRO A 24 -31.79 -28.53 -14.68
CA PRO A 24 -31.30 -28.80 -16.02
C PRO A 24 -29.76 -28.72 -16.00
N PRO A 25 -29.05 -29.67 -16.66
CA PRO A 25 -27.59 -29.74 -16.64
C PRO A 25 -26.92 -28.45 -17.13
N GLY A 26 -27.62 -27.61 -17.90
CA GLY A 26 -27.15 -26.30 -18.33
C GLY A 26 -26.90 -25.32 -17.18
N ILE A 27 -27.73 -25.31 -16.13
CA ILE A 27 -27.55 -24.36 -15.00
C ILE A 27 -26.31 -24.71 -14.18
N THR A 28 -26.03 -25.99 -13.99
CA THR A 28 -24.83 -26.45 -13.28
C THR A 28 -23.56 -26.13 -14.06
N TRP A 29 -23.57 -26.29 -15.39
CA TRP A 29 -22.44 -25.91 -16.24
C TRP A 29 -22.19 -24.40 -16.28
N LEU A 30 -23.25 -23.59 -16.31
CA LEU A 30 -23.14 -22.12 -16.22
C LEU A 30 -22.60 -21.67 -14.85
N ALA A 31 -23.06 -22.28 -13.76
CA ALA A 31 -22.54 -22.02 -12.43
C ALA A 31 -21.07 -22.42 -12.29
N LEU A 32 -20.67 -23.60 -12.81
CA LEU A 32 -19.27 -24.03 -12.82
C LEU A 32 -18.39 -23.14 -13.69
N ALA A 33 -18.86 -22.72 -14.87
CA ALA A 33 -18.14 -21.79 -15.73
C ALA A 33 -17.98 -20.41 -15.08
N TYR A 34 -19.02 -19.91 -14.41
CA TYR A 34 -18.94 -18.68 -13.63
C TYR A 34 -17.95 -18.79 -12.47
N LEU A 35 -17.98 -19.89 -11.71
CA LEU A 35 -17.02 -20.15 -10.62
C LEU A 35 -15.59 -20.25 -11.16
N LEU A 36 -15.34 -21.00 -12.24
CA LEU A 36 -14.03 -21.06 -12.88
C LEU A 36 -13.57 -19.68 -13.37
N SER A 37 -14.48 -18.88 -13.94
CA SER A 37 -14.17 -17.51 -14.38
C SER A 37 -13.79 -16.60 -13.21
N CYS A 38 -14.44 -16.73 -12.05
CA CYS A 38 -14.08 -16.01 -10.83
C CYS A 38 -12.70 -16.45 -10.29
N LEU A 39 -12.36 -17.74 -10.41
CA LEU A 39 -11.03 -18.24 -10.03
C LEU A 39 -9.91 -17.75 -10.98
N LEU A 40 -10.25 -17.41 -12.23
CA LEU A 40 -9.31 -16.92 -13.25
C LEU A 40 -9.14 -15.39 -13.24
N ALA A 41 -9.65 -14.68 -12.23
CA ALA A 41 -9.35 -13.26 -12.03
C ALA A 41 -7.84 -13.09 -11.80
N SER A 42 -7.08 -12.99 -12.89
CA SER A 42 -5.65 -12.73 -12.86
C SER A 42 -5.42 -11.45 -12.08
N SER A 43 -4.59 -11.52 -11.03
CA SER A 43 -4.07 -10.33 -10.35
C SER A 43 -3.31 -9.52 -11.39
N LYS A 44 -3.94 -8.46 -11.88
CA LYS A 44 -3.25 -7.50 -12.73
C LYS A 44 -2.44 -6.59 -11.82
N ALA A 45 -1.16 -6.44 -12.13
CA ALA A 45 -0.34 -5.36 -11.61
C ALA A 45 -0.91 -4.02 -12.08
N LYS A 46 -0.86 -2.99 -11.23
CA LYS A 46 -1.29 -1.64 -11.56
C LYS A 46 -0.30 -0.61 -11.03
N VAL A 47 -0.02 0.41 -11.84
CA VAL A 47 0.62 1.64 -11.36
C VAL A 47 -0.46 2.70 -11.24
N PHE A 48 -0.68 3.21 -10.04
CA PHE A 48 -1.69 4.24 -9.80
C PHE A 48 -1.16 5.63 -10.19
N SER A 49 -2.07 6.51 -10.61
CA SER A 49 -1.78 7.95 -10.58
C SER A 49 -1.94 8.49 -9.15
N ARG A 50 -1.29 9.62 -8.84
CA ARG A 50 -1.33 10.24 -7.50
C ARG A 50 -2.75 10.45 -6.97
N CYS A 51 -3.63 11.05 -7.77
CA CYS A 51 -5.00 11.37 -7.37
C CYS A 51 -5.90 10.13 -7.32
N GLU A 52 -5.66 9.16 -8.21
CA GLU A 52 -6.38 7.88 -8.19
C GLU A 52 -6.06 7.11 -6.91
N LEU A 53 -4.79 7.01 -6.54
CA LEU A 53 -4.38 6.39 -5.29
C LEU A 53 -4.96 7.13 -4.09
N ALA A 54 -4.85 8.46 -4.05
CA ALA A 54 -5.41 9.26 -2.95
C ALA A 54 -6.91 8.98 -2.75
N LYS A 55 -7.68 8.86 -3.84
CA LYS A 55 -9.10 8.52 -3.78
C LYS A 55 -9.33 7.13 -3.20
N GLU A 56 -8.58 6.12 -3.65
CA GLU A 56 -8.69 4.76 -3.11
C GLU A 56 -8.34 4.71 -1.62
N LEU A 57 -7.21 5.31 -1.22
CA LEU A 57 -6.78 5.34 0.18
C LEU A 57 -7.76 6.11 1.09
N HIS A 58 -8.37 7.17 0.58
CA HIS A 58 -9.46 7.87 1.27
C HIS A 58 -10.69 6.97 1.45
N ASN A 59 -11.09 6.21 0.41
CA ASN A 59 -12.21 5.27 0.50
C ASN A 59 -11.96 4.14 1.49
N PHE A 60 -10.69 3.73 1.69
CA PHE A 60 -10.31 2.79 2.74
C PHE A 60 -10.26 3.41 4.14
N GLY A 61 -10.47 4.72 4.28
CA GLY A 61 -10.50 5.41 5.58
C GLY A 61 -9.12 5.68 6.17
N LEU A 62 -8.08 5.83 5.33
CA LEU A 62 -6.74 6.17 5.82
C LEU A 62 -6.56 7.64 6.20
N ASP A 63 -7.42 8.55 5.72
CA ASP A 63 -7.34 9.97 6.06
C ASP A 63 -7.64 10.19 7.55
N GLY A 64 -6.63 10.64 8.31
CA GLY A 64 -6.67 10.79 9.77
C GLY A 64 -6.40 9.50 10.55
N TYR A 65 -6.17 8.35 9.88
CA TYR A 65 -5.90 7.10 10.58
C TYR A 65 -4.58 7.21 11.35
N ARG A 66 -4.65 6.99 12.68
CA ARG A 66 -3.51 7.13 13.61
C ARG A 66 -2.88 8.54 13.61
N GLY A 67 -3.61 9.56 13.16
CA GLY A 67 -3.14 10.94 13.08
C GLY A 67 -2.38 11.30 11.80
N TYR A 68 -2.25 10.36 10.86
CA TYR A 68 -1.65 10.62 9.55
C TYR A 68 -2.71 11.10 8.55
N ASN A 69 -2.41 12.18 7.85
CA ASN A 69 -3.28 12.72 6.83
C ASN A 69 -3.16 11.92 5.52
N LEU A 70 -4.09 12.10 4.59
CA LEU A 70 -4.08 11.38 3.31
C LEU A 70 -2.77 11.54 2.51
N ALA A 71 -2.12 12.71 2.58
CA ALA A 71 -0.88 12.97 1.85
C ALA A 71 0.29 12.13 2.39
N ASP A 72 0.35 11.85 3.69
CA ASP A 72 1.39 11.00 4.28
C ASP A 72 1.36 9.59 3.65
N TRP A 73 0.17 9.00 3.52
CA TRP A 73 0.00 7.68 2.91
C TRP A 73 0.34 7.66 1.41
N VAL A 74 -0.03 8.73 0.69
CA VAL A 74 0.32 8.88 -0.73
C VAL A 74 1.82 9.02 -0.89
N CYS A 75 2.48 9.83 -0.07
CA CYS A 75 3.93 9.99 -0.11
C CYS A 75 4.66 8.69 0.24
N LEU A 76 4.18 7.94 1.24
CA LEU A 76 4.72 6.62 1.58
C LEU A 76 4.70 5.70 0.35
N ALA A 77 3.54 5.57 -0.31
CA ALA A 77 3.39 4.73 -1.50
C ALA A 77 4.28 5.19 -2.67
N TYR A 78 4.48 6.50 -2.82
CA TYR A 78 5.37 7.05 -3.85
C TYR A 78 6.82 6.65 -3.61
N TYR A 79 7.35 6.91 -2.41
CA TYR A 79 8.76 6.67 -2.10
C TYR A 79 9.11 5.20 -1.93
N THR A 80 8.14 4.35 -1.58
CA THR A 80 8.37 2.92 -1.44
C THR A 80 8.29 2.18 -2.78
N SER A 81 7.32 2.49 -3.65
CA SER A 81 7.06 1.69 -4.86
C SER A 81 6.85 2.49 -6.15
N GLY A 82 6.82 3.82 -6.08
CA GLY A 82 6.39 4.64 -7.22
C GLY A 82 4.94 4.35 -7.63
N PHE A 83 4.07 4.03 -6.66
CA PHE A 83 2.67 3.64 -6.86
C PHE A 83 2.43 2.31 -7.59
N ASN A 84 3.46 1.48 -7.74
CA ASN A 84 3.36 0.20 -8.43
C ASN A 84 2.93 -0.91 -7.46
N THR A 85 1.72 -1.48 -7.67
CA THR A 85 1.23 -2.58 -6.84
C THR A 85 1.98 -3.88 -7.02
N ALA A 86 2.73 -4.07 -8.11
CA ALA A 86 3.55 -5.26 -8.32
C ALA A 86 5.03 -5.04 -8.00
N ALA A 87 5.37 -3.96 -7.29
CA ALA A 87 6.75 -3.75 -6.85
C ALA A 87 7.19 -4.86 -5.89
N VAL A 88 8.33 -5.47 -6.20
CA VAL A 88 9.00 -6.46 -5.35
C VAL A 88 10.47 -6.10 -5.27
N ASP A 89 10.99 -6.03 -4.05
CA ASP A 89 12.39 -5.82 -3.76
C ASP A 89 12.93 -6.94 -2.86
N HIS A 90 14.22 -7.23 -2.99
CA HIS A 90 14.89 -8.38 -2.35
C HIS A 90 15.98 -7.90 -1.40
N GLU A 91 15.86 -8.26 -0.14
CA GLU A 91 16.82 -7.94 0.90
C GLU A 91 17.96 -8.97 0.94
N ALA A 92 19.11 -8.56 1.49
CA ALA A 92 20.29 -9.40 1.60
C ALA A 92 20.10 -10.65 2.48
N ASP A 93 19.14 -10.63 3.40
CA ASP A 93 18.78 -11.77 4.24
C ASP A 93 17.80 -12.75 3.55
N GLY A 94 17.44 -12.50 2.30
CA GLY A 94 16.51 -13.30 1.52
C GLY A 94 15.03 -12.97 1.76
N SER A 95 14.72 -12.02 2.64
CA SER A 95 13.37 -11.48 2.75
C SER A 95 13.01 -10.61 1.55
N THR A 96 11.72 -10.36 1.35
CA THR A 96 11.19 -9.57 0.24
C THR A 96 10.29 -8.46 0.72
N ASN A 97 10.38 -7.30 0.08
CA ASN A 97 9.46 -6.18 0.26
C ASN A 97 8.41 -6.24 -0.86
N ASN A 98 7.13 -6.22 -0.53
CA ASN A 98 6.07 -6.57 -1.47
C ASN A 98 5.00 -5.47 -1.58
N GLY A 99 4.61 -5.19 -2.81
CA GLY A 99 3.44 -4.37 -3.13
C GLY A 99 3.67 -2.87 -2.99
N ILE A 100 2.57 -2.13 -3.05
CA ILE A 100 2.58 -0.66 -3.13
C ILE A 100 3.21 0.01 -1.90
N PHE A 101 3.20 -0.67 -0.75
CA PHE A 101 3.79 -0.19 0.51
C PHE A 101 5.05 -0.95 0.91
N GLN A 102 5.62 -1.79 0.03
CA GLN A 102 6.86 -2.53 0.29
C GLN A 102 6.87 -3.28 1.63
N ILE A 103 5.80 -4.05 1.89
CA ILE A 103 5.61 -4.79 3.14
C ILE A 103 6.55 -6.00 3.17
N ASN A 104 7.38 -6.07 4.21
CA ASN A 104 8.46 -7.06 4.30
C ASN A 104 7.99 -8.45 4.79
N SER A 105 8.42 -9.51 4.10
CA SER A 105 8.08 -10.90 4.38
C SER A 105 8.75 -11.50 5.62
N ARG A 106 9.78 -10.86 6.17
CA ARG A 106 10.41 -11.27 7.44
C ARG A 106 9.45 -11.24 8.62
N LYS A 107 8.48 -10.31 8.61
CA LYS A 107 7.54 -10.09 9.73
C LYS A 107 6.06 -10.20 9.33
N TRP A 108 5.66 -9.64 8.19
CA TRP A 108 4.26 -9.29 7.97
C TRP A 108 3.47 -10.28 7.13
N CYS A 109 4.06 -10.83 6.08
CA CYS A 109 3.39 -11.75 5.14
C CYS A 109 4.18 -13.05 4.98
N LYS A 110 3.53 -14.12 4.50
CA LYS A 110 4.15 -15.43 4.27
C LYS A 110 4.55 -15.63 2.80
N THR A 111 5.76 -16.12 2.56
CA THR A 111 6.20 -16.64 1.24
C THR A 111 6.03 -18.16 1.16
N LEU A 112 6.24 -18.76 -0.02
CA LEU A 112 6.14 -20.21 -0.23
C LEU A 112 7.11 -21.02 0.63
N THR A 113 8.28 -20.45 0.94
CA THR A 113 9.24 -20.98 1.90
C THR A 113 9.05 -20.24 3.22
N PRO A 114 8.33 -20.82 4.22
CA PRO A 114 7.92 -20.05 5.38
C PRO A 114 9.13 -19.54 6.17
N SER A 115 9.21 -18.23 6.31
CA SER A 115 10.12 -17.54 7.23
C SER A 115 9.34 -16.47 7.98
N GLY A 116 9.37 -16.50 9.32
CA GLY A 116 8.80 -15.43 10.15
C GLY A 116 7.33 -15.60 10.59
N PRO A 117 6.80 -14.60 11.35
CA PRO A 117 5.55 -14.70 12.09
C PRO A 117 4.26 -14.49 11.28
N ASN A 118 4.31 -13.91 10.07
CA ASN A 118 3.13 -13.63 9.23
C ASN A 118 1.99 -12.90 9.97
N ILE A 119 2.29 -11.75 10.57
CA ILE A 119 1.34 -11.01 11.42
C ILE A 119 0.08 -10.58 10.67
N CYS A 120 0.17 -10.29 9.36
CA CYS A 120 -0.98 -9.92 8.56
C CYS A 120 -1.84 -11.12 8.14
N GLN A 121 -1.36 -12.35 8.30
CA GLN A 121 -2.05 -13.60 7.99
C GLN A 121 -2.43 -13.74 6.50
N LEU A 122 -1.51 -13.39 5.60
CA LEU A 122 -1.71 -13.41 4.16
C LEU A 122 -0.44 -13.87 3.43
N TYR A 123 -0.56 -14.29 2.16
CA TYR A 123 0.62 -14.54 1.34
C TYR A 123 1.16 -13.23 0.78
N CYS A 124 2.48 -13.10 0.69
CA CYS A 124 3.08 -11.89 0.13
C CYS A 124 2.65 -11.62 -1.32
N THR A 125 2.23 -12.65 -2.05
CA THR A 125 1.64 -12.55 -3.39
C THR A 125 0.29 -11.84 -3.40
N ASP A 126 -0.47 -11.89 -2.30
CA ASP A 126 -1.78 -11.23 -2.19
C ASP A 126 -1.60 -9.69 -2.16
N LEU A 127 -0.43 -9.22 -1.71
CA LEU A 127 -0.06 -7.81 -1.71
C LEU A 127 0.28 -7.25 -3.11
N LEU A 128 0.42 -8.13 -4.11
CA LEU A 128 0.80 -7.75 -5.48
C LEU A 128 -0.42 -7.49 -6.39
N ASN A 129 -1.61 -7.53 -5.83
CA ASN A 129 -2.86 -7.36 -6.56
C ASN A 129 -3.15 -5.87 -6.85
N GLN A 130 -3.94 -5.59 -7.89
CA GLN A 130 -4.46 -4.24 -8.16
C GLN A 130 -5.44 -3.76 -7.09
N ASP A 131 -6.13 -4.69 -6.41
CA ASP A 131 -6.97 -4.37 -5.25
C ASP A 131 -6.07 -4.14 -4.04
N LEU A 132 -6.14 -2.93 -3.48
CA LEU A 132 -5.31 -2.50 -2.37
C LEU A 132 -5.79 -3.00 -1.02
N LYS A 133 -6.93 -3.68 -0.94
CA LYS A 133 -7.56 -4.09 0.33
C LYS A 133 -6.60 -4.80 1.28
N ASP A 134 -5.91 -5.84 0.82
CA ASP A 134 -5.00 -6.62 1.67
C ASP A 134 -3.76 -5.82 2.07
N SER A 135 -3.25 -4.99 1.15
CA SER A 135 -2.16 -4.05 1.41
C SER A 135 -2.53 -3.02 2.46
N VAL A 136 -3.71 -2.40 2.36
CA VAL A 136 -4.18 -1.38 3.31
C VAL A 136 -4.45 -1.98 4.68
N ILE A 137 -5.15 -3.13 4.75
CA ILE A 137 -5.39 -3.81 6.04
C ILE A 137 -4.06 -4.14 6.73
N CYS A 138 -3.07 -4.63 5.97
CA CYS A 138 -1.77 -4.96 6.55
C CYS A 138 -1.03 -3.70 7.03
N VAL A 139 -0.96 -2.63 6.23
CA VAL A 139 -0.35 -1.36 6.65
C VAL A 139 -1.03 -0.76 7.88
N MET A 140 -2.35 -0.83 7.97
CA MET A 140 -3.08 -0.39 9.15
C MET A 140 -2.67 -1.17 10.41
N LYS A 141 -2.33 -2.45 10.29
CA LYS A 141 -1.74 -3.24 11.40
C LYS A 141 -0.32 -2.78 11.72
N ILE A 142 0.50 -2.50 10.71
CA ILE A 142 1.90 -2.06 10.90
C ILE A 142 1.95 -0.76 11.70
N VAL A 143 1.17 0.25 11.33
CA VAL A 143 1.21 1.57 12.01
C VAL A 143 0.57 1.59 13.41
N GLN A 144 0.04 0.46 13.87
CA GLN A 144 -0.36 0.30 15.27
C GLN A 144 0.84 0.02 16.17
N GLU A 145 1.96 -0.44 15.61
CA GLU A 145 3.23 -0.56 16.32
C GLU A 145 3.75 0.83 16.74
N PRO A 146 4.62 0.91 17.77
CA PRO A 146 5.12 2.18 18.31
C PRO A 146 5.76 3.10 17.28
N GLU A 147 6.39 2.54 16.24
CA GLU A 147 7.09 3.29 15.20
C GLU A 147 6.13 4.01 14.22
N GLY A 148 4.86 3.60 14.13
CA GLY A 148 3.91 4.19 13.19
C GLY A 148 4.39 4.13 11.74
N LEU A 149 4.34 5.25 11.01
CA LEU A 149 4.93 5.36 9.67
C LEU A 149 6.47 5.32 9.67
N GLY A 150 7.12 5.56 10.81
CA GLY A 150 8.57 5.43 10.99
C GLY A 150 9.09 4.00 10.82
N TYR A 151 8.22 2.99 10.71
CA TYR A 151 8.60 1.63 10.31
C TYR A 151 9.31 1.61 8.94
N TRP A 152 8.90 2.49 8.03
CA TRP A 152 9.54 2.61 6.72
C TRP A 152 10.64 3.67 6.74
N PRO A 153 11.80 3.40 6.13
CA PRO A 153 12.80 4.45 5.88
C PRO A 153 12.26 5.64 5.09
N ALA A 154 11.25 5.41 4.23
CA ALA A 154 10.55 6.47 3.51
C ALA A 154 9.60 7.28 4.41
N GLY A 155 9.05 6.67 5.47
CA GLY A 155 8.09 7.32 6.35
C GLY A 155 8.74 8.28 7.35
N THR A 156 10.03 8.14 7.63
CA THR A 156 10.78 9.11 8.46
C THR A 156 10.93 10.48 7.79
N GLN A 157 10.73 10.57 6.47
CA GLN A 157 10.68 11.84 5.74
C GLN A 157 9.32 12.55 5.83
N LEU A 158 8.32 11.90 6.44
CA LEU A 158 6.95 12.40 6.60
C LEU A 158 6.66 12.96 7.99
N GLU A 159 7.56 12.75 8.95
CA GLU A 159 7.42 13.39 10.24
C GLU A 159 7.59 14.91 10.05
N PRO A 160 6.65 15.74 10.55
CA PRO A 160 6.94 17.15 10.68
C PRO A 160 8.17 17.27 11.58
N GLU A 161 9.17 18.03 11.12
CA GLU A 161 10.31 18.48 11.94
C GLU A 161 9.82 18.71 13.38
N PRO A 162 10.45 18.08 14.40
CA PRO A 162 10.01 18.28 15.78
C PRO A 162 9.98 19.79 16.07
N PRO A 163 9.00 20.31 16.83
CA PRO A 163 9.00 21.71 17.21
C PRO A 163 10.27 21.99 18.01
N LEU A 164 11.28 22.56 17.33
CA LEU A 164 12.54 23.10 17.84
C LEU A 164 12.83 22.74 19.30
N VAL A 165 13.20 21.49 19.57
CA VAL A 165 13.80 21.14 20.85
C VAL A 165 15.28 21.48 20.76
N SER A 166 15.59 22.75 21.02
CA SER A 166 16.91 23.33 21.28
C SER A 166 17.91 23.32 20.10
N ALA A 167 18.18 24.51 19.57
CA ALA A 167 19.15 24.81 18.52
C ALA A 167 20.63 24.44 18.83
N HIS A 168 20.92 23.74 19.94
CA HIS A 168 22.27 23.33 20.33
C HIS A 168 22.69 21.94 19.85
N MET A 169 21.77 21.06 19.43
CA MET A 169 22.14 19.72 18.92
C MET A 169 22.31 19.65 17.39
N LEU A 170 21.85 20.65 16.64
CA LEU A 170 21.84 20.61 15.17
C LEU A 170 23.20 20.93 14.51
N THR A 171 24.23 21.34 15.27
CA THR A 171 25.56 21.62 14.70
C THR A 171 26.39 20.37 14.39
N TRP A 172 26.11 19.24 15.03
CA TRP A 172 26.89 18.01 14.82
C TRP A 172 26.30 17.10 13.73
N ALA A 173 24.97 17.03 13.60
CA ALA A 173 24.32 16.13 12.64
C ALA A 173 24.39 16.63 11.18
N TRP A 174 24.33 17.94 10.95
CA TRP A 174 24.46 18.52 9.60
C TRP A 174 25.87 18.36 9.01
N PHE A 175 26.91 18.35 9.85
CA PHE A 175 28.30 18.26 9.39
C PHE A 175 28.62 16.91 8.71
N GLN A 176 27.81 15.88 8.92
CA GLN A 176 28.09 14.52 8.45
C GLN A 176 27.45 14.18 7.10
N VAL A 177 26.40 14.91 6.69
CA VAL A 177 25.66 14.66 5.43
C VAL A 177 26.31 15.36 4.21
N ASP A 178 27.01 16.47 4.42
CA ASP A 178 27.60 17.29 3.33
C ASP A 178 28.86 16.71 2.66
N SER A 179 29.37 15.57 3.11
CA SER A 179 30.60 14.97 2.56
C SER A 179 30.38 14.05 1.35
N LYS A 180 29.13 13.88 0.88
CA LYS A 180 28.78 12.93 -0.20
C LYS A 180 28.10 13.52 -1.44
N MET A 181 28.01 14.84 -1.61
CA MET A 181 27.43 15.43 -2.83
C MET A 181 28.52 15.71 -3.90
N PRO A 182 28.38 15.23 -5.16
CA PRO A 182 29.36 15.51 -6.21
C PRO A 182 29.23 16.94 -6.75
N ILE A 183 30.37 17.60 -6.94
CA ILE A 183 30.50 18.92 -7.57
C ILE A 183 30.16 18.82 -9.06
N THR A 184 29.26 19.66 -9.57
CA THR A 184 28.98 19.76 -11.02
C THR A 184 29.74 20.94 -11.64
N LYS A 185 29.98 20.83 -12.96
CA LYS A 185 30.97 21.57 -13.76
C LYS A 185 30.69 23.08 -13.99
N GLY A 186 29.78 23.69 -13.22
CA GLY A 186 29.41 25.11 -13.33
C GLY A 186 30.19 26.06 -12.41
N ASP A 187 31.08 25.52 -11.58
CA ASP A 187 31.68 26.23 -10.44
C ASP A 187 32.98 27.02 -10.76
N GLU A 188 33.48 27.02 -12.00
CA GLU A 188 34.77 27.69 -12.32
C GLU A 188 34.70 29.22 -12.27
N HIS A 189 33.51 29.84 -12.40
CA HIS A 189 33.40 31.31 -12.38
C HIS A 189 33.24 31.92 -10.98
N LEU A 190 32.97 31.11 -9.95
CA LEU A 190 32.87 31.56 -8.55
C LEU A 190 34.20 31.43 -7.77
N GLU A 191 35.22 30.79 -8.36
CA GLU A 191 36.51 30.54 -7.72
C GLU A 191 37.43 31.79 -7.70
N GLN A 192 37.20 32.76 -8.59
CA GLN A 192 37.97 34.01 -8.58
C GLN A 192 37.52 34.96 -7.45
N SER A 193 36.23 34.95 -7.07
CA SER A 193 35.65 35.88 -6.08
C SER A 193 35.82 35.41 -4.62
N SER A 194 36.31 34.19 -4.40
CA SER A 194 36.37 33.53 -3.09
C SER A 194 37.78 33.37 -2.51
N ARG A 195 38.83 33.87 -3.19
CA ARG A 195 40.20 33.80 -2.65
C ARG A 195 40.31 34.58 -1.34
N GLY A 196 40.61 33.86 -0.26
CA GLY A 196 40.80 34.43 1.08
C GLY A 196 39.59 34.31 2.00
N LEU A 197 38.44 33.82 1.51
CA LEU A 197 37.29 33.51 2.36
C LEU A 197 37.40 32.09 2.88
N ASN A 198 37.13 31.91 4.18
CA ASN A 198 37.08 30.56 4.72
C ASN A 198 35.87 29.81 4.15
N LYS A 199 35.98 28.48 4.14
CA LYS A 199 34.99 27.56 3.56
C LYS A 199 33.58 27.79 4.12
N TRP A 200 33.50 28.28 5.35
CA TRP A 200 32.26 28.65 6.04
C TRP A 200 31.58 29.84 5.36
N THR A 201 32.32 30.91 5.08
CA THR A 201 31.78 32.10 4.41
C THR A 201 31.32 31.81 2.99
N ILE A 202 32.02 30.93 2.27
CA ILE A 202 31.64 30.51 0.92
C ILE A 202 30.32 29.72 0.95
N ASN A 203 30.20 28.76 1.88
CA ASN A 203 28.98 27.97 2.04
C ASN A 203 27.79 28.84 2.47
N PHE A 204 28.00 29.79 3.37
CA PHE A 204 26.96 30.73 3.79
C PHE A 204 26.45 31.58 2.61
N MET A 205 27.35 32.06 1.75
CA MET A 205 26.95 32.81 0.55
C MET A 205 26.20 31.95 -0.47
N ARG A 206 26.55 30.67 -0.62
CA ARG A 206 25.83 29.72 -1.49
C ARG A 206 24.41 29.45 -0.99
N VAL A 207 24.25 29.24 0.32
CA VAL A 207 22.92 29.07 0.96
C VAL A 207 22.07 30.31 0.79
N LYS A 208 22.65 31.50 1.02
CA LYS A 208 21.92 32.77 0.88
C LYS A 208 21.47 33.02 -0.57
N ALA A 209 22.31 32.71 -1.54
CA ALA A 209 21.97 32.83 -2.96
C ALA A 209 20.86 31.86 -3.39
N TRP A 210 20.86 30.64 -2.84
CA TRP A 210 19.81 29.66 -3.10
C TRP A 210 18.47 30.11 -2.52
N TYR A 211 18.46 30.62 -1.28
CA TYR A 211 17.26 31.12 -0.62
C TYR A 211 16.63 32.31 -1.38
N THR A 212 17.45 33.26 -1.85
CA THR A 212 16.96 34.39 -2.66
C THR A 212 16.50 33.97 -4.06
N ALA A 213 16.99 32.86 -4.61
CA ALA A 213 16.51 32.35 -5.90
C ALA A 213 15.15 31.64 -5.80
N VAL A 214 14.80 31.13 -4.61
CA VAL A 214 13.51 30.50 -4.33
C VAL A 214 12.42 31.56 -4.10
N GLU A 215 12.72 32.68 -3.43
CA GLU A 215 11.76 33.78 -3.21
C GLU A 215 11.38 34.59 -4.47
N VAL A 216 12.15 34.50 -5.56
CA VAL A 216 11.87 35.26 -6.80
C VAL A 216 10.96 34.49 -7.77
N ASN A 217 10.64 33.22 -7.49
CA ASN A 217 9.78 32.37 -8.32
C ASN A 217 8.40 32.06 -7.69
N GLU A 218 7.98 32.82 -6.68
CA GLU A 218 6.58 32.90 -6.21
C GLU A 218 5.91 34.20 -6.68
#